data_AF-A0A938RA31-F1
#
_entry.id   AF-A0A938RA31-F1
#
_cell.length_a   1.000
_cell.length_b   1.000
_cell.length_c   1.000
_cell.angle_alpha   90.00
_cell.angle_beta   90.00
_cell.angle_gamma   90.00
#
_symmetry.space_group_name_H-M   'P 1'
#
loop_
_entity.id
_entity.type
_entity.pdbx_description
1 polymer ?
#
loop_
_entity_poly.entity_id
_entity_poly.type
_entity_poly.pdbx_seq_one_letter_code
_entity_poly.pdbx_strand_id
1 'polypeptide(L)'
;MEKKDCFGSIQEVTLKDGLTRTDAKPECRTCEEVRDCLRYAKQAAEEKRAKDELQKQNMIAQIIDLSIVISNEVGACLLESLNRLYNSSFGEIFSRNLLLFYEIPKEIFSTSLTIPISSTTLGFVQGEGGKADSPTQPERAQTSGASKRGFAIRVVLIQNSFQNNRKANIGLIAYEVARAFSSDEDGLRQIESTLDPSEKAIFKKMSNTQQIPWLLEKWGFLDELEVFRTEHSSLVAKKSS
;
A
#
# COMPACT_ATOMS: atom_id res chain seq x y z
N MET A 1 22.88 -44.13 10.65
CA MET A 1 21.77 -44.38 9.69
C MET A 1 21.01 -43.08 9.55
N GLU A 2 21.04 -42.47 8.36
CA GLU A 2 20.32 -41.23 8.05
C GLU A 2 18.81 -41.48 8.06
N LYS A 3 18.04 -40.60 8.72
CA LYS A 3 16.57 -40.63 8.68
C LYS A 3 16.12 -40.15 7.29
N LYS A 4 15.44 -41.02 6.55
CA LYS A 4 14.81 -40.72 5.26
C LYS A 4 13.30 -40.75 5.46
N ASP A 5 12.64 -39.64 5.17
CA ASP A 5 11.19 -39.57 5.10
C ASP A 5 10.77 -39.73 3.64
N CYS A 6 9.92 -40.72 3.37
CA CYS A 6 9.45 -41.05 2.03
C CYS A 6 8.02 -40.55 1.85
N PHE A 7 7.78 -39.78 0.79
CA PHE A 7 6.46 -39.30 0.41
C PHE A 7 5.97 -39.98 -0.88
N GLY A 8 4.67 -40.24 -0.95
CA GLY A 8 4.02 -40.84 -2.12
C GLY A 8 3.77 -39.81 -3.22
N SER A 9 4.66 -39.78 -4.22
CA SER A 9 4.50 -39.25 -5.57
C SER A 9 3.36 -39.85 -6.38
N ILE A 10 2.20 -39.22 -6.61
CA ILE A 10 1.22 -39.78 -7.58
C ILE A 10 1.53 -39.22 -8.96
N GLN A 11 1.89 -40.08 -9.92
CA GLN A 11 2.13 -39.70 -11.31
C GLN A 11 1.27 -40.54 -12.24
N GLU A 12 0.57 -39.89 -13.18
CA GLU A 12 -0.14 -40.58 -14.25
C GLU A 12 0.86 -40.89 -15.38
N VAL A 13 1.00 -42.17 -15.70
CA VAL A 13 1.88 -42.65 -16.76
C VAL A 13 1.03 -43.26 -17.87
N THR A 14 1.17 -42.73 -19.08
CA THR A 14 0.50 -43.28 -20.26
C THR A 14 1.33 -44.44 -20.81
N LEU A 15 0.76 -45.64 -20.78
CA LEU A 15 1.38 -46.84 -21.34
C LEU A 15 1.32 -46.79 -22.88
N LYS A 16 2.17 -47.60 -23.53
CA LYS A 16 2.29 -47.64 -25.00
C LYS A 16 0.99 -47.99 -25.73
N ASP A 17 0.03 -48.56 -25.01
CA ASP A 17 -1.27 -48.98 -25.51
C ASP A 17 -2.35 -47.88 -25.38
N GLY A 18 -1.96 -46.68 -24.94
CA GLY A 18 -2.83 -45.51 -24.78
C GLY A 18 -3.61 -45.45 -23.47
N LEU A 19 -3.54 -46.48 -22.61
CA LEU A 19 -4.11 -46.45 -21.26
C LEU A 19 -3.23 -45.62 -20.31
N THR A 20 -3.85 -44.66 -19.62
CA THR A 20 -3.25 -43.95 -18.47
C THR A 20 -3.41 -44.76 -17.20
N ARG A 21 -2.29 -45.03 -16.53
CA ARG A 21 -2.26 -45.70 -15.22
C ARG A 21 -1.66 -44.76 -14.19
N THR A 22 -2.31 -44.68 -13.04
CA THR A 22 -1.82 -43.93 -11.89
C THR A 22 -0.80 -44.78 -11.13
N ASP A 23 0.47 -44.41 -11.16
CA ASP A 23 1.53 -45.06 -10.39
C ASP A 23 1.93 -44.19 -9.20
N ALA A 24 2.01 -44.81 -8.02
CA ALA A 24 2.53 -44.16 -6.82
C ALA A 24 4.04 -44.44 -6.72
N LYS A 25 4.87 -43.43 -6.97
CA LYS A 25 6.32 -43.51 -6.82
C LYS A 25 6.73 -43.00 -5.44
N PRO A 26 7.33 -43.82 -4.57
CA PRO A 26 7.87 -43.33 -3.31
C PRO A 26 9.12 -42.48 -3.59
N GLU A 27 9.03 -41.17 -3.35
CA GLU A 27 10.19 -40.27 -3.31
C GLU A 27 10.70 -40.20 -1.87
N CYS A 28 11.81 -40.88 -1.60
CA CYS A 28 12.52 -40.76 -0.33
C CYS A 28 13.53 -39.62 -0.44
N ARG A 29 13.28 -38.51 0.27
CA ARG A 29 14.25 -37.42 0.43
C ARG A 29 14.89 -37.53 1.81
N THR A 30 16.15 -37.14 1.94
CA THR A 30 16.83 -37.11 3.24
C THR A 30 16.24 -35.96 4.07
N CYS A 31 16.06 -36.15 5.39
CA CYS A 31 15.49 -35.10 6.25
C CYS A 31 16.29 -33.77 6.20
N GLU A 32 17.56 -33.82 5.83
CA GLU A 32 18.41 -32.64 5.66
C GLU A 32 17.95 -31.76 4.50
N GLU A 33 17.60 -32.34 3.35
CA GLU A 33 17.12 -31.59 2.18
C GLU A 33 15.78 -30.89 2.46
N VAL A 34 14.85 -31.53 3.17
CA VAL A 34 13.54 -30.93 3.51
C VAL A 34 13.72 -29.85 4.58
N ARG A 35 14.51 -30.11 5.62
CA ARG A 35 14.79 -29.12 6.67
C ARG A 35 15.52 -27.91 6.11
N ASP A 36 16.47 -28.13 5.20
CA ASP A 36 17.21 -27.06 4.57
C ASP A 36 16.32 -26.29 3.58
N CYS A 37 15.45 -26.94 2.80
CA CYS A 37 14.41 -26.26 2.01
C CYS A 37 13.49 -25.39 2.87
N LEU A 38 13.02 -25.90 4.02
CA LEU A 38 12.18 -25.15 4.95
C LEU A 38 12.95 -23.98 5.59
N ARG A 39 14.24 -24.16 5.90
CA ARG A 39 15.11 -23.09 6.41
C ARG A 39 15.33 -22.00 5.36
N TYR A 40 15.62 -22.37 4.11
CA TYR A 40 15.73 -21.43 2.99
C TYR A 40 14.43 -20.68 2.74
N ALA A 41 13.29 -21.37 2.74
CA ALA A 41 11.98 -20.74 2.57
C ALA A 41 11.67 -19.75 3.71
N LYS A 42 12.00 -20.12 4.95
CA LYS A 42 11.86 -19.22 6.11
C LYS A 42 12.79 -18.01 6.00
N GLN A 43 14.06 -18.22 5.67
CA GLN A 43 15.04 -17.16 5.53
C GLN A 43 14.68 -16.20 4.39
N ALA A 44 14.24 -16.71 3.24
CA ALA A 44 13.77 -15.89 2.13
C ALA A 44 12.51 -15.09 2.49
N ALA A 45 11.60 -15.68 3.29
CA ALA A 45 10.41 -14.97 3.77
C ALA A 45 10.77 -13.86 4.77
N GLU A 46 11.74 -14.09 5.66
CA GLU A 46 12.24 -13.10 6.61
C GLU A 46 12.98 -11.95 5.89
N GLU A 47 13.84 -12.27 4.93
CA GLU A 47 14.54 -11.28 4.11
C GLU A 47 13.56 -10.44 3.29
N LYS A 48 12.55 -11.07 2.69
CA LYS A 48 11.49 -10.35 1.98
C LYS A 48 10.74 -9.40 2.91
N ARG A 49 10.34 -9.85 4.11
CA ARG A 49 9.68 -8.99 5.10
C ARG A 49 10.57 -7.82 5.54
N ALA A 50 11.85 -8.08 5.79
CA ALA A 50 12.80 -7.04 6.19
C ALA A 50 12.99 -6.00 5.07
N LYS A 51 13.05 -6.46 3.81
CA LYS A 51 13.13 -5.57 2.65
C LYS A 51 11.86 -4.74 2.47
N ASP A 52 10.69 -5.35 2.61
CA ASP A 52 9.40 -4.66 2.53
C ASP A 52 9.27 -3.60 3.63
N GLU A 53 9.72 -3.92 4.85
CA GLU A 53 9.71 -2.97 5.97
C GLU A 53 10.69 -1.80 5.77
N LEU A 54 11.90 -2.10 5.30
CA LEU A 54 12.88 -1.06 4.94
C LEU A 54 12.33 -0.13 3.85
N GLN A 55 11.63 -0.68 2.85
CA GLN A 55 11.02 0.11 1.80
C GLN A 55 9.94 1.06 2.34
N LYS A 56 9.08 0.59 3.24
CA LYS A 56 8.08 1.46 3.90
C LYS A 56 8.76 2.57 4.69
N GLN A 57 9.77 2.25 5.49
CA GLN A 57 10.49 3.22 6.31
C GLN A 57 11.17 4.28 5.44
N ASN A 58 11.80 3.87 4.33
CA ASN A 58 12.38 4.81 3.37
C ASN A 58 11.32 5.72 2.74
N MET A 59 10.15 5.19 2.40
CA MET A 59 9.07 6.01 1.85
C MET A 59 8.52 7.01 2.88
N ILE A 60 8.33 6.59 4.12
CA ILE A 60 7.90 7.46 5.22
C ILE A 60 8.95 8.56 5.46
N ALA A 61 10.24 8.22 5.48
CA ALA A 61 11.32 9.19 5.63
C ALA A 61 11.30 10.22 4.48
N GLN A 62 11.20 9.77 3.23
CA GLN A 62 11.11 10.66 2.07
C GLN A 62 9.89 11.59 2.13
N ILE A 63 8.74 11.06 2.56
CA ILE A 63 7.53 11.85 2.76
C ILE A 63 7.79 12.95 3.78
N ILE A 64 8.39 12.62 4.93
CA ILE A 64 8.66 13.59 6.00
C ILE A 64 9.68 14.63 5.55
N ASP A 65 10.77 14.21 4.91
CA ASP A 65 11.84 15.10 4.46
C ASP A 65 11.38 16.12 3.39
N LEU A 66 10.44 15.70 2.53
CA LEU A 66 9.90 16.55 1.46
C LEU A 66 8.65 17.33 1.87
N SER A 67 8.02 17.00 2.99
CA SER A 67 6.84 17.69 3.50
C SER A 67 7.23 18.95 4.28
N ILE A 68 6.39 19.98 4.21
CA ILE A 68 6.56 21.21 4.97
C ILE A 68 5.56 21.21 6.13
N VAL A 69 5.97 20.62 7.26
CA VAL A 69 5.20 20.62 8.51
C VAL A 69 6.00 21.35 9.57
N ILE A 70 5.45 22.44 10.10
CA ILE A 70 6.14 23.38 10.98
C ILE A 70 5.86 23.01 12.45
N SER A 71 4.65 22.54 12.73
CA SER A 71 4.20 22.15 14.06
C SER A 71 4.71 20.76 14.43
N ASN A 72 5.46 20.68 15.53
CA ASN A 72 5.91 19.41 16.11
C ASN A 72 4.75 18.47 16.46
N GLU A 73 3.61 19.01 16.91
CA GLU A 73 2.42 18.22 17.23
C GLU A 73 1.86 17.55 15.96
N VAL A 74 1.73 18.32 14.88
CA VAL A 74 1.24 17.82 13.59
C VAL A 74 2.24 16.83 12.99
N GLY A 75 3.55 17.12 13.09
CA GLY A 75 4.61 16.22 12.62
C GLY A 75 4.61 14.86 13.32
N ALA A 76 4.43 14.84 14.65
CA ALA A 76 4.31 13.59 15.40
C ALA A 76 3.05 12.78 15.00
N CYS A 77 1.90 13.46 14.86
CA CYS A 77 0.67 12.83 14.39
C CYS A 77 0.80 12.32 12.95
N LEU A 78 1.54 13.02 12.09
CA LEU A 78 1.79 12.63 10.72
C LEU A 78 2.60 11.34 10.66
N LEU A 79 3.72 11.26 11.38
CA LEU A 79 4.56 10.06 11.43
C LEU A 79 3.76 8.83 11.88
N GLU A 80 2.93 8.98 12.91
CA GLU A 80 2.05 7.92 13.38
C GLU A 80 1.00 7.52 12.34
N SER A 81 0.38 8.52 11.69
CA SER A 81 -0.63 8.26 10.66
C SER A 81 -0.02 7.51 9.49
N LEU A 82 1.16 7.93 9.01
CA LEU A 82 1.89 7.24 7.96
C LEU A 82 2.24 5.81 8.36
N ASN A 83 2.77 5.60 9.56
CA ASN A 83 3.10 4.27 10.04
C ASN A 83 1.87 3.33 10.06
N ARG A 84 0.71 3.84 10.45
CA ARG A 84 -0.56 3.07 10.40
C ARG A 84 -1.01 2.79 8.97
N LEU A 85 -0.97 3.78 8.07
CA LEU A 85 -1.37 3.64 6.68
C LEU A 85 -0.53 2.59 5.94
N TYR A 86 0.81 2.65 6.08
CA TYR A 86 1.73 1.71 5.43
C TYR A 86 1.67 0.27 6.00
N ASN A 87 1.15 0.12 7.21
CA ASN A 87 0.91 -1.18 7.84
C ASN A 87 -0.53 -1.69 7.71
N SER A 88 -1.42 -0.91 7.08
CA SER A 88 -2.79 -1.33 6.80
C SER A 88 -2.86 -2.30 5.62
N SER A 89 -4.02 -2.91 5.39
CA SER A 89 -4.29 -3.72 4.18
C SER A 89 -4.17 -2.94 2.87
N PHE A 90 -4.18 -1.61 2.94
CA PHE A 90 -4.01 -0.70 1.80
C PHE A 90 -2.57 -0.19 1.65
N GLY A 91 -1.62 -0.72 2.44
CA GLY A 91 -0.20 -0.33 2.41
C GLY A 91 0.42 -0.29 1.01
N GLU A 92 0.07 -1.23 0.14
CA GLU A 92 0.58 -1.30 -1.24
C GLU A 92 0.17 -0.10 -2.09
N ILE A 93 -1.00 0.50 -1.83
CA ILE A 93 -1.44 1.72 -2.53
C ILE A 93 -0.54 2.89 -2.14
N PHE A 94 -0.26 3.06 -0.85
CA PHE A 94 0.60 4.14 -0.38
C PHE A 94 2.02 4.04 -0.94
N SER A 95 2.57 2.83 -1.10
CA SER A 95 3.87 2.62 -1.74
C SER A 95 3.95 3.07 -3.21
N ARG A 96 2.82 3.32 -3.87
CA ARG A 96 2.74 3.84 -5.26
C ARG A 96 2.44 5.34 -5.32
N ASN A 97 2.36 6.01 -4.18
CA ASN A 97 2.05 7.42 -4.08
C ASN A 97 3.03 8.14 -3.15
N LEU A 98 3.68 9.19 -3.63
CA LEU A 98 4.38 10.12 -2.76
C LEU A 98 3.37 11.11 -2.17
N LEU A 99 3.06 10.95 -0.88
CA LEU A 99 2.22 11.90 -0.16
C LEU A 99 3.09 13.07 0.31
N LEU A 100 2.80 14.29 -0.12
CA LEU A 100 3.51 15.49 0.33
C LEU A 100 2.56 16.33 1.17
N PHE A 101 2.95 16.60 2.42
CA PHE A 101 2.13 17.32 3.38
C PHE A 101 2.61 18.75 3.52
N TYR A 102 1.68 19.71 3.46
CA TYR A 102 1.98 21.11 3.67
C TYR A 102 1.06 21.66 4.76
N GLU A 103 1.65 22.12 5.85
CA GLU A 103 0.93 22.80 6.91
C GLU A 103 0.53 24.20 6.44
N ILE A 104 -0.76 24.48 6.47
CA ILE A 104 -1.33 25.78 6.05
C ILE A 104 -1.90 26.54 7.26
N PRO A 105 -1.87 27.89 7.23
CA PRO A 105 -2.52 28.72 8.24
C PRO A 105 -4.01 28.37 8.43
N LYS A 106 -4.47 28.49 9.68
CA LYS A 106 -5.91 28.45 10.03
C LYS A 106 -6.59 29.55 9.22
N GLU A 107 -7.47 29.20 8.28
CA GLU A 107 -8.38 30.05 7.46
C GLU A 107 -8.32 29.79 5.94
N ILE A 108 -7.33 29.04 5.44
CA ILE A 108 -7.28 28.69 4.01
C ILE A 108 -7.98 27.35 3.76
N PHE A 109 -8.88 27.26 2.78
CA PHE A 109 -9.56 26.01 2.43
C PHE A 109 -8.56 24.88 2.10
N SER A 110 -8.74 23.70 2.70
CA SER A 110 -7.96 22.51 2.33
C SER A 110 -8.38 22.04 0.93
N THR A 111 -7.42 22.01 0.01
CA THR A 111 -7.51 21.42 -1.32
C THR A 111 -6.42 20.37 -1.48
N SER A 112 -6.70 19.29 -2.21
CA SER A 112 -5.71 18.27 -2.59
C SER A 112 -5.32 18.46 -4.05
N LEU A 113 -4.05 18.24 -4.38
CA LEU A 113 -3.55 18.25 -5.75
C LEU A 113 -2.86 16.91 -6.04
N THR A 114 -3.35 16.18 -7.04
CA THR A 114 -2.75 14.93 -7.52
C THR A 114 -2.01 15.19 -8.84
N ILE A 115 -0.71 14.89 -8.87
CA ILE A 115 0.14 14.99 -10.06
C ILE A 115 0.53 13.56 -10.47
N PRO A 116 -0.07 12.99 -11.53
CA PRO A 116 0.31 11.68 -12.02
C PRO A 116 1.68 11.74 -12.70
N ILE A 117 2.58 10.84 -12.35
CA ILE A 117 3.88 10.65 -13.02
C ILE A 117 3.76 9.47 -13.98
N SER A 118 4.10 9.70 -15.25
CA SER A 118 4.17 8.62 -16.24
C SER A 118 5.27 7.63 -15.86
N SER A 119 5.06 6.34 -16.15
CA SER A 119 6.08 5.30 -15.93
C SER A 119 7.41 5.63 -16.62
N THR A 120 7.33 6.29 -17.79
CA THR A 120 8.48 6.75 -18.55
C THR A 120 9.27 7.82 -17.79
N THR A 121 8.58 8.82 -17.23
CA THR A 121 9.20 9.87 -16.41
C THR A 121 9.82 9.30 -15.13
N LEU A 122 9.13 8.35 -14.49
CA LEU A 122 9.66 7.69 -13.29
C LEU A 122 10.93 6.89 -13.60
N GLY A 123 10.96 6.13 -14.70
CA GLY A 123 12.14 5.38 -15.13
C GLY A 123 13.34 6.28 -15.48
N PHE A 124 13.09 7.48 -16.03
CA PHE A 124 14.14 8.48 -16.23
C PHE A 124 14.69 9.03 -14.90
N VAL A 125 13.83 9.30 -13.91
CA VAL A 125 14.23 9.81 -12.58
C VAL A 125 14.96 8.77 -11.75
N GLN A 126 14.57 7.49 -11.86
CA GLN A 126 15.21 6.37 -11.16
C GLN A 126 16.53 5.91 -11.81
N GLY A 127 16.98 6.56 -12.90
CA GLY A 127 18.24 6.24 -13.55
C GLY A 127 18.22 4.97 -14.41
N GLU A 128 17.04 4.43 -14.75
CA GLU A 128 16.91 3.30 -15.68
C GLU A 128 17.07 3.72 -17.15
N GLY A 129 17.06 5.02 -17.43
CA GLY A 129 17.28 5.60 -18.76
C GLY A 129 18.75 5.72 -19.14
N GLY A 130 19.41 4.59 -19.45
CA GLY A 130 20.81 4.59 -19.87
C GLY A 130 21.29 3.41 -20.73
N LYS A 131 20.39 2.57 -21.26
CA LYS A 131 20.73 1.58 -22.30
C LYS A 131 19.59 1.45 -23.32
N ALA A 132 19.31 2.53 -24.02
CA ALA A 132 18.71 2.42 -25.34
C ALA A 132 19.85 2.13 -26.31
N ASP A 133 20.11 0.86 -26.59
CA ASP A 133 20.69 0.33 -27.84
C ASP A 133 21.06 -1.14 -27.67
N SER A 134 20.12 -2.02 -27.98
CA SER A 134 20.35 -3.32 -28.65
C SER A 134 19.00 -4.02 -28.84
N PRO A 135 18.56 -4.32 -30.07
CA PRO A 135 17.43 -5.21 -30.30
C PRO A 135 17.88 -6.66 -30.05
N THR A 136 16.91 -7.56 -29.83
CA THR A 136 17.02 -9.03 -29.68
C THR A 136 17.22 -9.58 -28.26
N GLN A 137 16.12 -9.86 -27.54
CA GLN A 137 15.65 -11.24 -27.27
C GLN A 137 14.31 -11.23 -26.49
N PRO A 138 13.38 -12.18 -26.80
CA PRO A 138 12.08 -12.25 -26.15
C PRO A 138 12.09 -13.12 -24.87
N GLU A 139 11.27 -12.69 -23.91
CA GLU A 139 10.57 -13.51 -22.91
C GLU A 139 11.39 -14.36 -21.92
N ARG A 140 11.52 -13.83 -20.70
CA ARG A 140 11.10 -14.57 -19.49
C ARG A 140 10.11 -13.73 -18.69
N ALA A 141 8.84 -14.03 -18.91
CA ALA A 141 7.76 -13.62 -18.04
C ALA A 141 7.98 -14.19 -16.63
N GLN A 142 8.23 -13.32 -15.65
CA GLN A 142 7.89 -13.61 -14.26
C GLN A 142 6.62 -12.82 -13.92
N THR A 143 5.51 -13.55 -14.05
CA THR A 143 4.31 -13.51 -13.20
C THR A 143 3.46 -12.23 -13.15
N SER A 144 2.43 -12.24 -14.00
CA SER A 144 1.02 -11.91 -13.72
C SER A 144 0.68 -10.59 -13.01
N GLY A 145 0.08 -9.66 -13.77
CA GLY A 145 -0.87 -8.68 -13.22
C GLY A 145 -0.33 -7.28 -12.93
N ALA A 146 0.90 -6.96 -13.32
CA ALA A 146 1.37 -5.58 -13.30
C ALA A 146 0.74 -4.80 -14.48
N SER A 147 -0.52 -4.36 -14.29
CA SER A 147 -1.03 -3.20 -15.02
C SER A 147 0.05 -2.11 -14.97
N LYS A 148 0.24 -1.37 -16.07
CA LYS A 148 1.15 -0.23 -16.19
C LYS A 148 0.94 0.72 -14.99
N ARG A 149 1.67 0.52 -13.88
CA ARG A 149 1.43 1.18 -12.59
C ARG A 149 2.09 2.55 -12.65
N GLY A 150 1.29 3.59 -12.92
CA GLY A 150 1.72 4.98 -12.73
C GLY A 150 2.02 5.25 -11.26
N PHE A 151 3.03 6.07 -11.00
CA PHE A 151 3.32 6.62 -9.68
C PHE A 151 2.69 7.99 -9.60
N ALA A 152 2.12 8.39 -8.46
CA ALA A 152 1.51 9.71 -8.32
C ALA A 152 2.11 10.49 -7.15
N ILE A 153 2.25 11.80 -7.31
CA ILE A 153 2.52 12.71 -6.19
C ILE A 153 1.17 13.27 -5.75
N ARG A 154 0.85 13.16 -4.47
CA ARG A 154 -0.39 13.70 -3.88
C ARG A 154 -0.02 14.73 -2.84
N VAL A 155 -0.33 15.99 -3.13
CA VAL A 155 -0.14 17.11 -2.21
C VAL A 155 -1.38 17.21 -1.32
N VAL A 156 -1.15 17.09 -0.02
CA VAL A 156 -2.17 17.12 1.04
C VAL A 156 -1.93 18.35 1.91
N LEU A 157 -2.91 19.24 1.97
CA LEU A 157 -2.84 20.42 2.82
C LEU A 157 -3.45 20.10 4.18
N ILE A 158 -2.71 20.39 5.26
CA ILE A 158 -3.18 20.17 6.64
C ILE A 158 -3.25 21.51 7.36
N GLN A 159 -4.40 21.81 7.94
CA GLN A 159 -4.51 22.92 8.87
C GLN A 159 -4.10 22.47 10.28
N ASN A 160 -3.30 23.29 10.96
CA ASN A 160 -3.02 23.07 12.38
C ASN A 160 -4.20 23.52 13.24
N SER A 161 -5.30 22.78 13.22
CA SER A 161 -6.59 23.23 13.75
C SER A 161 -6.82 22.89 15.22
N PHE A 162 -6.22 21.81 15.74
CA PHE A 162 -6.57 21.25 17.05
C PHE A 162 -5.36 21.18 17.99
N GLN A 163 -5.13 22.25 18.75
CA GLN A 163 -4.03 22.29 19.72
C GLN A 163 -4.27 21.30 20.87
N ASN A 164 -3.25 20.50 21.20
CA ASN A 164 -3.28 19.49 22.26
C ASN A 164 -4.35 18.40 22.09
N ASN A 165 -4.86 18.21 20.86
CA ASN A 165 -5.82 17.14 20.57
C ASN A 165 -5.27 16.22 19.49
N ARG A 166 -4.38 15.33 19.93
CA ARG A 166 -3.73 14.32 19.08
C ARG A 166 -4.71 13.50 18.26
N LYS A 167 -5.83 13.04 18.86
CA LYS A 167 -6.83 12.24 18.14
C LYS A 167 -7.50 13.04 17.02
N ALA A 168 -7.85 14.31 17.26
CA ALA A 168 -8.41 15.18 16.23
C ALA A 168 -7.41 15.48 15.11
N ASN A 169 -6.13 15.69 15.44
CA ASN A 169 -5.07 15.92 14.44
C ASN A 169 -4.83 14.69 13.56
N ILE A 170 -4.73 13.50 14.16
CA ILE A 170 -4.64 12.23 13.40
C ILE A 170 -5.88 12.06 12.51
N GLY A 171 -7.08 12.33 13.05
CA GLY A 171 -8.33 12.22 12.31
C GLY A 171 -8.38 13.17 11.11
N LEU A 172 -7.90 14.41 11.27
CA LEU A 172 -7.77 15.38 10.18
C LEU A 172 -6.80 14.89 9.09
N ILE A 173 -5.60 14.43 9.49
CA ILE A 173 -4.59 13.94 8.53
C ILE A 173 -5.16 12.77 7.73
N ALA A 174 -5.73 11.78 8.42
CA ALA A 174 -6.31 10.62 7.77
C ALA A 174 -7.48 11.03 6.84
N TYR A 175 -8.34 11.95 7.30
CA TYR A 175 -9.45 12.48 6.50
C TYR A 175 -8.97 13.14 5.21
N GLU A 176 -7.95 13.99 5.26
CA GLU A 176 -7.43 14.67 4.06
C GLU A 176 -6.74 13.69 3.10
N VAL A 177 -6.06 12.66 3.63
CA VAL A 177 -5.53 11.56 2.80
C VAL A 177 -6.66 10.79 2.12
N ALA A 178 -7.69 10.38 2.86
CA ALA A 178 -8.85 9.67 2.32
C ALA A 178 -9.57 10.50 1.26
N ARG A 179 -9.75 11.80 1.54
CA ARG A 179 -10.32 12.76 0.61
C ARG A 179 -9.51 12.83 -0.68
N ALA A 180 -8.18 12.94 -0.60
CA ALA A 180 -7.30 12.98 -1.76
C ALA A 180 -7.44 11.74 -2.65
N PHE A 181 -7.54 10.54 -2.07
CA PHE A 181 -7.74 9.32 -2.85
C PHE A 181 -9.16 9.18 -3.42
N SER A 182 -10.17 9.71 -2.74
CA SER A 182 -11.56 9.69 -3.21
C SER A 182 -11.88 10.79 -4.24
N SER A 183 -10.99 11.77 -4.42
CA SER A 183 -11.24 12.95 -5.25
C SER A 183 -10.82 12.81 -6.71
N ASP A 184 -10.02 11.80 -7.06
CA ASP A 184 -9.55 11.57 -8.43
C ASP A 184 -9.69 10.11 -8.87
N GLU A 185 -9.87 9.93 -10.18
CA GLU A 185 -10.07 8.64 -10.82
C GLU A 185 -8.91 7.66 -10.59
N ASP A 186 -7.67 8.16 -10.53
CA ASP A 186 -6.50 7.31 -10.32
C ASP A 186 -6.49 6.75 -8.89
N GLY A 187 -6.85 7.56 -7.89
CA GLY A 187 -7.00 7.14 -6.50
C GLY A 187 -8.08 6.09 -6.34
N LEU A 188 -9.25 6.30 -6.95
CA LEU A 188 -10.35 5.33 -6.95
C LEU A 188 -9.93 4.02 -7.61
N ARG A 189 -9.28 4.06 -8.77
CA ARG A 189 -8.79 2.85 -9.47
C ARG A 189 -7.77 2.07 -8.65
N GLN A 190 -6.88 2.78 -7.95
CA GLN A 190 -5.89 2.14 -7.09
C GLN A 190 -6.56 1.45 -5.89
N ILE A 191 -7.51 2.10 -5.22
CA ILE A 191 -8.33 1.49 -4.17
C ILE A 191 -9.05 0.26 -4.70
N GLU A 192 -9.77 0.39 -5.81
CA GLU A 192 -10.49 -0.71 -6.44
C GLU A 192 -9.63 -1.91 -6.86
N SER A 193 -8.31 -1.71 -6.99
CA SER A 193 -7.38 -2.78 -7.37
C SER A 193 -6.97 -3.67 -6.19
N THR A 194 -7.17 -3.20 -4.95
CA THR A 194 -6.86 -3.95 -3.73
C THR A 194 -8.10 -4.55 -3.06
N LEU A 195 -9.30 -4.18 -3.52
CA LEU A 195 -10.56 -4.69 -2.99
C LEU A 195 -10.95 -6.03 -3.60
N ASP A 196 -11.55 -6.88 -2.79
CA ASP A 196 -12.23 -8.09 -3.26
C ASP A 196 -13.44 -7.73 -4.14
N PRO A 197 -13.88 -8.63 -5.05
CA PRO A 197 -14.97 -8.33 -5.99
C PRO A 197 -16.27 -7.83 -5.34
N SER A 198 -16.62 -8.35 -4.16
CA SER A 198 -17.79 -7.95 -3.38
C SER A 198 -17.66 -6.52 -2.83
N GLU A 199 -16.52 -6.21 -2.20
CA GLU A 199 -16.24 -4.88 -1.66
C GLU A 199 -16.13 -3.83 -2.77
N LYS A 200 -15.48 -4.19 -3.88
CA LYS A 200 -15.38 -3.33 -5.06
C LYS A 200 -16.76 -2.95 -5.61
N ALA A 201 -17.70 -3.88 -5.68
CA ALA A 201 -19.06 -3.61 -6.15
C ALA A 201 -19.83 -2.67 -5.21
N ILE A 202 -19.56 -2.74 -3.91
CA ILE A 202 -20.14 -1.84 -2.89
C ILE A 202 -19.50 -0.45 -3.01
N PHE A 203 -18.17 -0.39 -3.04
CA PHE A 203 -17.40 0.85 -3.10
C PHE A 203 -17.77 1.71 -4.31
N LYS A 204 -17.96 1.07 -5.49
CA LYS A 204 -18.40 1.76 -6.71
C LYS A 204 -19.77 2.43 -6.63
N LYS A 205 -20.64 1.97 -5.72
CA LYS A 205 -21.98 2.51 -5.53
C LYS A 205 -22.02 3.63 -4.49
N MET A 206 -20.95 3.81 -3.71
CA MET A 206 -20.86 4.84 -2.69
C MET A 206 -20.61 6.21 -3.31
N SER A 207 -21.24 7.24 -2.76
CA SER A 207 -20.86 8.63 -3.06
C SER A 207 -19.51 8.96 -2.42
N ASN A 208 -18.82 10.01 -2.89
CA ASN A 208 -17.55 10.46 -2.31
C ASN A 208 -17.66 10.73 -0.80
N THR A 209 -18.81 11.25 -0.35
CA THR A 209 -19.10 11.49 1.08
C THR A 209 -19.20 10.21 1.91
N GLN A 210 -19.56 9.08 1.31
CA GLN A 210 -19.63 7.76 1.95
C GLN A 210 -18.31 6.99 1.82
N GLN A 211 -17.54 7.23 0.75
CA GLN A 211 -16.25 6.58 0.52
C GLN A 211 -15.21 6.99 1.58
N ILE A 212 -15.16 8.27 1.97
CA ILE A 212 -14.17 8.75 2.94
C ILE A 212 -14.30 8.04 4.30
N PRO A 213 -15.49 8.02 4.96
CA PRO A 213 -15.64 7.30 6.23
C PRO A 213 -15.36 5.80 6.11
N TRP A 214 -15.76 5.19 4.98
CA TRP A 214 -15.50 3.78 4.72
C TRP A 214 -14.01 3.48 4.59
N LEU A 215 -13.25 4.31 3.88
CA LEU A 215 -11.79 4.19 3.78
C LEU A 215 -11.14 4.33 5.14
N LEU A 216 -11.56 5.31 5.93
CA LEU A 216 -11.02 5.52 7.28
C LEU A 216 -11.31 4.34 8.21
N GLU A 217 -12.49 3.73 8.13
CA GLU A 217 -12.78 2.49 8.83
C GLU A 217 -11.82 1.37 8.41
N LYS A 218 -11.64 1.18 7.10
CA LYS A 218 -10.73 0.15 6.55
C LYS A 218 -9.27 0.38 6.91
N TRP A 219 -8.86 1.63 7.05
CA TRP A 219 -7.51 2.00 7.47
C TRP A 219 -7.34 2.03 8.99
N GLY A 220 -8.43 1.85 9.74
CA GLY A 220 -8.45 1.76 11.19
C GLY A 220 -8.41 3.12 11.90
N PHE A 221 -8.96 4.19 11.32
CA PHE A 221 -9.01 5.55 11.85
C PHE A 221 -10.42 6.02 12.26
N LEU A 222 -11.35 5.09 12.52
CA LEU A 222 -12.75 5.43 12.80
C LEU A 222 -12.89 6.25 14.09
N ASP A 223 -12.20 5.86 15.16
CA ASP A 223 -12.22 6.59 16.44
C ASP A 223 -11.70 8.03 16.29
N GLU A 224 -10.61 8.23 15.54
CA GLU A 224 -10.05 9.55 15.29
C GLU A 224 -10.95 10.40 14.40
N LEU A 225 -11.68 9.79 13.45
CA LEU A 225 -12.66 10.49 12.62
C LEU A 225 -13.81 11.04 13.46
N GLU A 226 -14.30 10.30 14.46
CA GLU A 226 -15.37 10.78 15.34
C GLU A 226 -14.93 11.98 16.19
N VAL A 227 -13.72 11.90 16.77
CA VAL A 227 -13.14 13.02 17.53
C VAL A 227 -12.93 14.23 16.63
N PHE A 228 -12.35 14.03 15.44
CA PHE A 228 -12.16 15.09 14.46
C PHE A 228 -13.48 15.78 14.09
N ARG A 229 -14.54 15.03 13.79
CA ARG A 229 -15.86 15.61 13.46
C ARG A 229 -16.43 16.45 14.59
N THR A 230 -16.29 15.99 15.83
CA THR A 230 -16.80 16.68 17.01
C THR A 230 -16.10 18.01 17.22
N GLU A 231 -14.77 18.01 17.15
CA GLU A 231 -13.95 19.21 17.28
C GLU A 231 -14.14 20.18 16.11
N HIS A 232 -14.18 19.66 14.88
CA HIS A 232 -14.38 20.47 13.68
C HIS A 232 -15.74 21.18 13.72
N SER A 233 -16.81 20.48 14.13
CA SER A 233 -18.13 21.09 14.28
C SER A 233 -18.13 22.18 15.36
N SER A 234 -17.41 21.96 16.46
CA SER A 234 -17.25 22.93 17.54
C SER A 234 -16.48 24.18 17.08
N LEU A 235 -15.44 24.01 16.25
CA LEU A 235 -14.70 25.13 15.65
C LEU A 235 -15.55 25.94 14.66
N VAL A 236 -16.35 25.26 13.84
CA VAL A 236 -17.27 25.93 12.89
C VAL A 236 -18.31 26.74 13.64
N ALA A 237 -18.92 26.17 14.70
CA ALA A 237 -19.91 26.87 15.52
C ALA A 237 -19.33 28.13 16.20
N LYS A 238 -18.07 28.06 16.67
CA LYS A 238 -17.37 29.21 17.25
C LYS A 238 -17.05 30.31 16.23
N LYS A 239 -16.90 29.99 14.94
CA LYS A 239 -16.66 30.98 13.87
C LYS A 239 -17.93 31.66 13.38
N SER A 240 -19.10 31.05 13.60
CA SER A 240 -20.42 31.60 13.24
C SER A 240 -21.12 32.37 14.37
N SER A 241 -20.48 32.49 15.53
CA SER A 241 -20.96 33.22 16.72
C SER A 241 -20.21 34.54 16.84
#